data_AF-G2XBN7-F1
#
_entry.id   AF-G2XBN7-F1
#
_cell.length_a   1.000
_cell.length_b   1.000
_cell.length_c   1.000
_cell.angle_alpha   90.00
_cell.angle_beta   90.00
_cell.angle_gamma   90.00
#
_symmetry.space_group_name_H-M   'P 1'
#
loop_
_entity.id
_entity.type
_entity.pdbx_description
1 polymer ?
#
loop_
_entity_poly.entity_id
_entity_poly.type
_entity_poly.pdbx_seq_one_letter_code
_entity_poly.pdbx_strand_id
1 'polypeptide(L)'
;MTLIVHHLHVSMSERIPWLCEELGVPYELKGYDRDRLMAPAEFKALHPAGTAPVIQDGDLTLAESGACVEYISHKHAQGKLFVPSSRPEYATFLFWWHWSNATLQSALGGAMAAYANGLREGDPRGAFAFCRSKKALSSMNDRLGQSKWLAGEAFTVADLMCVFQVSTFRYFYPIDLGEYEHIVGFLKRVGEREAYQRAMAKSDPGMGVGFGISSAFEAFDVRAEVAAAELDCTRCRGYLELRMHWFNDAIVPSAIDFMSPSQAHMNQLVPCDHRPRFAQVRIPVMRACRRRPPGLGPGLRTGLRLL
;
A
#
# COMPACT_ATOMS: atom_id res chain seq x y z
N MET A 1 10.35 2.82 -32.93
CA MET A 1 10.56 3.73 -31.78
C MET A 1 10.62 2.87 -30.53
N THR A 2 11.46 3.22 -29.56
CA THR A 2 11.61 2.44 -28.32
C THR A 2 10.44 2.74 -27.38
N LEU A 3 9.93 1.71 -26.69
CA LEU A 3 8.92 1.85 -25.64
C LEU A 3 9.49 2.72 -24.51
N ILE A 4 8.75 3.76 -24.10
CA ILE A 4 9.09 4.59 -22.93
C ILE A 4 8.18 4.17 -21.77
N VAL A 5 8.78 3.92 -20.61
CA VAL A 5 8.08 3.61 -19.36
C VAL A 5 8.25 4.80 -18.42
N HIS A 6 7.14 5.45 -18.05
CA HIS A 6 7.14 6.51 -17.05
C HIS A 6 6.89 5.89 -15.68
N HIS A 7 7.93 5.88 -14.85
CA HIS A 7 7.93 5.27 -13.53
C HIS A 7 7.90 6.32 -12.43
N LEU A 8 6.91 6.25 -11.56
CA LEU A 8 6.86 7.03 -10.33
C LEU A 8 7.54 6.22 -9.22
N HIS A 9 8.48 6.81 -8.46
CA HIS A 9 9.16 6.08 -7.39
C HIS A 9 8.20 5.59 -6.30
N VAL A 10 8.50 4.42 -5.73
CA VAL A 10 7.67 3.75 -4.70
C VAL A 10 6.22 3.61 -5.19
N SER A 11 6.00 2.94 -6.33
CA SER A 11 4.69 2.93 -7.00
C SER A 11 4.41 1.61 -7.69
N MET A 12 3.12 1.39 -7.97
CA MET A 12 2.63 0.28 -8.76
C MET A 12 3.18 0.28 -10.20
N SER A 13 3.77 1.40 -10.65
CA SER A 13 4.48 1.43 -11.94
C SER A 13 5.64 0.46 -12.02
N GLU A 14 6.18 -0.05 -10.90
CA GLU A 14 7.22 -1.10 -10.86
C GLU A 14 6.86 -2.36 -11.68
N ARG A 15 5.57 -2.62 -11.86
CA ARG A 15 5.05 -3.73 -12.68
C ARG A 15 5.55 -3.66 -14.12
N ILE A 16 5.69 -2.46 -14.67
CA ILE A 16 6.00 -2.25 -16.09
C ILE A 16 7.48 -2.49 -16.41
N PRO A 17 8.48 -1.87 -15.72
CA PRO A 17 9.86 -2.23 -15.94
C PRO A 17 10.10 -3.71 -15.63
N TRP A 18 9.48 -4.26 -14.58
CA TRP A 18 9.59 -5.70 -14.31
C TRP A 18 9.04 -6.57 -15.44
N LEU A 19 7.86 -6.25 -15.98
CA LEU A 19 7.34 -6.95 -17.16
C LEU A 19 8.32 -6.89 -18.33
N CYS A 20 8.88 -5.72 -18.61
CA CYS A 20 9.82 -5.56 -19.72
C CYS A 20 11.08 -6.41 -19.51
N GLU A 21 11.62 -6.48 -18.29
CA GLU A 21 12.76 -7.34 -17.94
C GLU A 21 12.45 -8.84 -18.06
N GLU A 22 11.23 -9.27 -17.70
CA GLU A 22 10.79 -10.67 -17.84
C GLU A 22 10.62 -11.07 -19.31
N LEU A 23 10.13 -10.15 -20.12
CA LEU A 23 9.86 -10.39 -21.54
C LEU A 23 11.09 -10.16 -22.43
N GLY A 24 12.14 -9.52 -21.90
CA GLY A 24 13.30 -9.08 -22.69
C GLY A 24 12.96 -7.95 -23.67
N VAL A 25 11.92 -7.16 -23.39
CA VAL A 25 11.48 -6.04 -24.23
C VAL A 25 12.38 -4.83 -23.92
N PRO A 26 13.05 -4.23 -24.91
CA PRO A 26 13.84 -3.03 -24.69
C PRO A 26 12.95 -1.82 -24.40
N TYR A 27 13.30 -1.03 -23.39
CA TYR A 27 12.56 0.17 -22.99
C TYR A 27 13.50 1.26 -22.51
N GLU A 28 13.06 2.51 -22.65
CA GLU A 28 13.61 3.67 -21.96
C GLU A 28 12.81 3.90 -20.67
N LEU A 29 13.50 4.03 -19.53
CA LEU A 29 12.86 4.32 -18.24
C LEU A 29 13.00 5.81 -17.92
N LYS A 30 11.86 6.49 -17.74
CA LYS A 30 11.81 7.86 -17.22
C LYS A 30 11.31 7.82 -15.78
N GLY A 31 12.20 8.10 -14.83
CA GLY A 31 11.89 8.14 -13.40
C GLY A 31 11.32 9.49 -12.97
N TYR A 32 10.42 9.45 -11.99
CA TYR A 32 9.76 10.62 -11.41
C TYR A 32 9.70 10.48 -9.89
N ASP A 33 10.15 11.51 -9.18
CA ASP A 33 10.01 11.61 -7.73
C ASP A 33 8.60 12.03 -7.34
N ARG A 34 8.14 11.57 -6.17
CA ARG A 34 6.86 12.00 -5.61
C ARG A 34 6.97 13.44 -5.08
N ASP A 35 5.92 14.22 -5.32
CA ASP A 35 5.67 15.44 -4.56
C ASP A 35 4.89 15.05 -3.30
N ARG A 36 5.61 14.95 -2.17
CA ARG A 36 5.13 14.35 -0.91
C ARG A 36 4.68 12.91 -1.15
N LEU A 37 3.37 12.65 -1.12
CA LEU A 37 2.77 11.35 -1.38
C LEU A 37 2.21 11.20 -2.80
N MET A 38 2.14 12.29 -3.58
CA MET A 38 1.43 12.34 -4.86
C MET A 38 2.40 12.37 -6.05
N ALA A 39 1.88 12.09 -7.24
CA ALA A 39 2.63 12.29 -8.48
C ALA A 39 2.92 13.80 -8.72
N PRO A 40 4.09 14.16 -9.27
CA PRO A 40 4.43 15.54 -9.60
C PRO A 40 3.60 16.03 -10.79
N ALA A 41 3.54 17.35 -11.00
CA ALA A 41 2.73 17.97 -12.06
C ALA A 41 3.13 17.49 -13.47
N GLU A 42 4.44 17.34 -13.71
CA GLU A 42 4.98 16.83 -14.97
C GLU A 42 4.54 15.40 -15.29
N PHE A 43 4.44 14.52 -14.29
CA PHE A 43 3.91 13.16 -14.49
C PHE A 43 2.42 13.21 -14.81
N LYS A 44 1.66 14.02 -14.06
CA LYS A 44 0.21 14.17 -14.27
C LYS A 44 -0.12 14.71 -15.66
N ALA A 45 0.76 15.52 -16.24
CA ALA A 45 0.59 16.07 -17.58
C ALA A 45 0.70 15.01 -18.69
N LEU A 46 1.27 13.84 -18.42
CA LEU A 46 1.43 12.78 -19.43
C LEU A 46 0.10 12.19 -19.89
N HIS A 47 -0.87 12.05 -18.99
CA HIS A 47 -2.15 11.40 -19.30
C HIS A 47 -3.26 11.94 -18.37
N PRO A 48 -4.51 12.14 -18.86
CA PRO A 48 -5.61 12.68 -18.06
C PRO A 48 -5.93 11.91 -16.77
N ALA A 49 -5.59 10.62 -16.70
CA ALA A 49 -5.73 9.81 -15.48
C ALA A 49 -4.86 10.34 -14.32
N GLY A 50 -3.71 10.96 -14.60
CA GLY A 50 -2.82 11.52 -13.59
C GLY A 50 -2.20 10.51 -12.62
N THR A 51 -2.27 9.21 -12.94
CA THR A 51 -1.83 8.10 -12.10
C THR A 51 -0.81 7.23 -12.84
N ALA A 52 0.10 6.62 -12.07
CA ALA A 52 1.08 5.66 -12.59
C ALA A 52 0.49 4.23 -12.65
N PRO A 53 0.93 3.37 -13.59
CA PRO A 53 1.92 3.64 -14.65
C PRO A 53 1.36 4.38 -15.88
N VAL A 54 2.27 4.97 -16.66
CA VAL A 54 2.03 5.44 -18.03
C VAL A 54 3.15 4.91 -18.94
N ILE A 55 2.82 4.47 -20.15
CA ILE A 55 3.78 4.09 -21.18
C ILE A 55 3.57 4.91 -22.46
N GLN A 56 4.62 5.07 -23.25
CA GLN A 56 4.55 5.62 -24.60
C GLN A 56 5.19 4.67 -25.62
N ASP A 57 4.52 4.44 -26.74
CA ASP A 57 5.01 3.60 -27.82
C ASP A 57 4.63 4.21 -29.18
N GLY A 58 5.57 4.99 -29.74
CA GLY A 58 5.29 5.89 -30.85
C GLY A 58 4.36 7.02 -30.40
N ASP A 59 3.26 7.23 -31.13
CA ASP A 59 2.26 8.26 -30.82
C ASP A 59 1.25 7.81 -29.74
N LEU A 60 1.26 6.53 -29.36
CA LEU A 60 0.39 6.02 -28.31
C LEU A 60 0.93 6.43 -26.94
N THR A 61 0.08 7.06 -26.14
CA THR A 61 0.28 7.19 -24.68
C THR A 61 -0.82 6.39 -23.99
N LEU A 62 -0.44 5.40 -23.17
CA LEU A 62 -1.36 4.48 -22.53
C LEU A 62 -1.14 4.49 -21.00
N ALA A 63 -2.24 4.65 -20.26
CA ALA A 63 -2.28 4.46 -18.82
C ALA A 63 -3.04 3.17 -18.46
N GLU A 64 -3.29 2.93 -17.17
CA GLU A 64 -3.87 1.71 -16.59
C GLU A 64 -2.91 0.51 -16.64
N SER A 65 -2.50 0.03 -15.46
CA SER A 65 -1.50 -1.04 -15.37
C SER A 65 -1.93 -2.31 -16.10
N GLY A 66 -3.22 -2.69 -16.02
CA GLY A 66 -3.76 -3.87 -16.70
C GLY A 66 -3.66 -3.75 -18.23
N ALA A 67 -4.03 -2.58 -18.77
CA ALA A 67 -3.93 -2.30 -20.21
C ALA A 67 -2.48 -2.25 -20.67
N CYS A 68 -1.59 -1.62 -19.90
CA CYS A 68 -0.17 -1.55 -20.19
C CYS A 68 0.48 -2.95 -20.27
N VAL A 69 0.20 -3.82 -19.29
CA VAL A 69 0.82 -5.16 -19.27
C VAL A 69 0.32 -6.06 -20.40
N GLU A 70 -0.97 -5.98 -20.73
CA GLU A 70 -1.57 -6.70 -21.85
C GLU A 70 -1.02 -6.20 -23.19
N TYR A 71 -1.00 -4.89 -23.39
CA TYR A 71 -0.45 -4.26 -24.59
C TYR A 71 1.01 -4.64 -24.82
N ILE A 72 1.88 -4.52 -23.80
CA ILE A 72 3.30 -4.84 -23.93
C ILE A 72 3.50 -6.32 -24.24
N SER A 73 2.82 -7.20 -23.51
CA SER A 73 2.92 -8.64 -23.74
C SER A 73 2.50 -9.04 -25.14
N HIS A 74 1.33 -8.57 -25.60
CA HIS A 74 0.82 -8.95 -26.92
C HIS A 74 1.59 -8.30 -28.06
N LYS A 75 1.87 -6.99 -27.98
CA LYS A 75 2.53 -6.26 -29.08
C LYS A 75 4.01 -6.60 -29.20
N HIS A 76 4.72 -6.72 -28.07
CA HIS A 76 6.19 -6.83 -28.07
C HIS A 76 6.70 -8.24 -27.73
N ALA A 77 5.83 -9.14 -27.24
CA ALA A 77 6.26 -10.46 -26.78
C ALA A 77 5.30 -11.61 -27.13
N GLN A 78 4.46 -11.46 -28.17
CA GLN A 78 3.58 -12.52 -28.68
C GLN A 78 2.65 -13.13 -27.61
N GLY A 79 2.22 -12.33 -26.64
CA GLY A 79 1.32 -12.77 -25.56
C GLY A 79 2.03 -13.59 -24.46
N LYS A 80 3.36 -13.58 -24.37
CA LYS A 80 4.09 -14.24 -23.28
C LYS A 80 3.59 -13.78 -21.90
N LEU A 81 3.53 -14.70 -20.94
CA LEU A 81 2.96 -14.53 -19.59
C LEU A 81 1.43 -14.42 -19.52
N PHE A 82 0.73 -14.43 -20.66
CA PHE A 82 -0.71 -14.67 -20.71
C PHE A 82 -1.00 -16.14 -20.95
N VAL A 83 -2.10 -16.61 -20.37
CA VAL A 83 -2.60 -17.96 -20.61
C VAL A 83 -3.60 -17.90 -21.77
N PRO A 84 -3.45 -18.71 -22.83
CA PRO A 84 -4.44 -18.76 -23.90
C PRO A 84 -5.70 -19.50 -23.47
N SER A 85 -6.85 -19.12 -24.04
CA SER A 85 -8.17 -19.67 -23.68
C SER A 85 -8.35 -21.17 -23.94
N SER A 86 -7.47 -21.79 -24.73
CA SER A 86 -7.44 -23.23 -24.96
C SER A 86 -6.88 -24.03 -23.79
N ARG A 87 -6.29 -23.37 -22.78
CA ARG A 87 -5.59 -24.02 -21.67
C ARG A 87 -6.50 -24.16 -20.45
N PRO A 88 -6.43 -25.29 -19.71
CA PRO A 88 -7.29 -25.52 -18.55
C PRO A 88 -7.10 -24.49 -17.44
N GLU A 89 -5.90 -23.94 -17.31
CA GLU A 89 -5.56 -22.91 -16.31
C GLU A 89 -6.10 -21.50 -16.66
N TYR A 90 -6.71 -21.30 -17.83
CA TYR A 90 -7.16 -19.99 -18.31
C TYR A 90 -8.18 -19.31 -17.37
N ALA A 91 -9.19 -20.05 -16.90
CA ALA A 91 -10.21 -19.48 -16.03
C ALA A 91 -9.61 -18.98 -14.71
N THR A 92 -8.66 -19.75 -14.15
CA THR A 92 -7.93 -19.38 -12.93
C THR A 92 -7.02 -18.17 -13.17
N PHE A 93 -6.27 -18.16 -14.28
CA PHE A 93 -5.46 -17.00 -14.69
C PHE A 93 -6.31 -15.73 -14.79
N LEU A 94 -7.42 -15.80 -15.53
CA LEU A 94 -8.32 -14.66 -15.76
C LEU A 94 -8.86 -14.13 -14.44
N PHE A 95 -9.29 -15.03 -13.55
CA PHE A 95 -9.76 -14.65 -12.21
C PHE A 95 -8.68 -13.87 -11.45
N TRP A 96 -7.49 -14.45 -11.26
CA TRP A 96 -6.45 -13.83 -10.42
C TRP A 96 -5.86 -12.55 -11.02
N TRP A 97 -5.77 -12.47 -12.35
CA TRP A 97 -5.34 -11.25 -13.03
C TRP A 97 -6.31 -10.08 -12.77
N HIS A 98 -7.61 -10.26 -13.01
CA HIS A 98 -8.59 -9.21 -12.75
C HIS A 98 -8.79 -8.96 -11.25
N TRP A 99 -8.70 -10.01 -10.43
CA TRP A 99 -8.85 -9.93 -8.97
C TRP A 99 -7.80 -9.01 -8.33
N SER A 100 -6.58 -8.97 -8.87
CA SER A 100 -5.51 -8.09 -8.40
C SER A 100 -5.96 -6.62 -8.24
N ASN A 101 -6.50 -6.03 -9.31
CA ASN A 101 -6.92 -4.62 -9.29
C ASN A 101 -8.35 -4.46 -8.75
N ALA A 102 -9.27 -5.36 -9.10
CA ALA A 102 -10.67 -5.21 -8.70
C ALA A 102 -10.90 -5.48 -7.20
N THR A 103 -10.24 -6.51 -6.65
CA THR A 103 -10.48 -6.98 -5.29
C THR A 103 -9.34 -6.64 -4.34
N LEU A 104 -8.10 -7.09 -4.64
CA LEU A 104 -6.98 -6.92 -3.70
C LEU A 104 -6.62 -5.45 -3.53
N GLN A 105 -6.39 -4.72 -4.63
CA GLN A 105 -6.07 -3.30 -4.59
C GLN A 105 -7.18 -2.48 -3.89
N SER A 106 -8.45 -2.75 -4.22
CA SER A 106 -9.59 -2.08 -3.58
C SER A 106 -9.68 -2.36 -2.08
N ALA A 107 -9.42 -3.61 -1.66
CA ALA A 107 -9.46 -3.99 -0.25
C ALA A 107 -8.33 -3.34 0.55
N LEU A 108 -7.10 -3.41 0.05
CA LEU A 108 -5.93 -2.80 0.70
C LEU A 108 -6.01 -1.27 0.68
N GLY A 109 -6.50 -0.67 -0.41
CA GLY A 109 -6.72 0.77 -0.52
C GLY A 109 -7.74 1.28 0.50
N GLY A 110 -8.83 0.54 0.73
CA GLY A 110 -9.79 0.86 1.78
C GLY A 110 -9.18 0.81 3.18
N ALA A 111 -8.38 -0.21 3.48
CA ALA A 111 -7.69 -0.33 4.77
C ALA A 111 -6.62 0.75 4.97
N MET A 112 -5.86 1.09 3.93
CA MET A 112 -4.92 2.21 3.94
C MET A 112 -5.64 3.54 4.21
N ALA A 113 -6.78 3.79 3.57
CA ALA A 113 -7.57 5.00 3.81
C ALA A 113 -8.07 5.06 5.26
N ALA A 114 -8.58 3.95 5.81
CA ALA A 114 -8.96 3.87 7.22
C ALA A 114 -7.77 4.16 8.15
N TYR A 115 -6.61 3.55 7.87
CA TYR A 115 -5.37 3.75 8.62
C TYR A 115 -4.89 5.20 8.61
N ALA A 116 -4.91 5.85 7.43
CA ALA A 116 -4.53 7.25 7.25
C ALA A 116 -5.46 8.22 7.99
N ASN A 117 -6.70 7.82 8.23
CA ASN A 117 -7.66 8.57 9.06
C ASN A 117 -7.57 8.24 10.56
N GLY A 118 -6.48 7.60 11.00
CA GLY A 118 -6.22 7.30 12.41
C GLY A 118 -6.96 6.08 12.95
N LEU A 119 -7.65 5.31 12.11
CA LEU A 119 -8.30 4.07 12.53
C LEU A 119 -7.26 2.95 12.64
N ARG A 120 -7.51 2.01 13.55
CA ARG A 120 -6.66 0.84 13.78
C ARG A 120 -7.52 -0.42 13.76
N GLU A 121 -6.89 -1.58 13.63
CA GLU A 121 -7.61 -2.84 13.71
C GLU A 121 -8.38 -2.97 15.03
N GLY A 122 -9.59 -3.52 14.96
CA GLY A 122 -10.53 -3.57 16.10
C GLY A 122 -11.43 -2.34 16.23
N ASP A 123 -11.14 -1.22 15.55
CA ASP A 123 -12.05 -0.07 15.53
C ASP A 123 -13.32 -0.40 14.71
N PRO A 124 -14.53 -0.30 15.29
CA PRO A 124 -15.79 -0.58 14.58
C PRO A 124 -15.99 0.27 13.32
N ARG A 125 -15.45 1.50 13.29
CA ARG A 125 -15.54 2.43 12.14
C ARG A 125 -14.71 1.95 10.95
N GLY A 126 -13.63 1.22 11.22
CA GLY A 126 -12.73 0.64 10.20
C GLY A 126 -13.01 -0.83 9.91
N ALA A 127 -13.91 -1.48 10.66
CA ALA A 127 -14.11 -2.92 10.63
C ALA A 127 -14.34 -3.48 9.22
N PHE A 128 -15.15 -2.81 8.40
CA PHE A 128 -15.39 -3.24 7.03
C PHE A 128 -14.12 -3.23 6.17
N ALA A 129 -13.33 -2.15 6.24
CA ALA A 129 -12.11 -2.00 5.45
C ALA A 129 -11.04 -3.01 5.87
N PHE A 130 -10.77 -3.12 7.18
CA PHE A 130 -9.77 -4.06 7.70
C PHE A 130 -10.18 -5.52 7.48
N CYS A 131 -11.46 -5.87 7.67
CA CYS A 131 -11.97 -7.22 7.40
C CYS A 131 -11.83 -7.60 5.92
N ARG A 132 -12.13 -6.68 5.00
CA ARG A 132 -11.93 -6.92 3.56
C ARG A 132 -10.47 -7.10 3.20
N SER A 133 -9.57 -6.30 3.78
CA SER A 133 -8.12 -6.44 3.60
C SER A 133 -7.64 -7.82 4.05
N LYS A 134 -7.97 -8.24 5.29
CA LYS A 134 -7.61 -9.56 5.81
C LYS A 134 -8.17 -10.68 4.94
N LYS A 135 -9.44 -10.61 4.54
CA LYS A 135 -10.06 -11.60 3.68
C LYS A 135 -9.37 -11.71 2.31
N ALA A 136 -8.97 -10.59 1.71
CA ALA A 136 -8.25 -10.59 0.45
C ALA A 136 -6.86 -11.23 0.58
N LEU A 137 -6.12 -10.90 1.65
CA LEU A 137 -4.82 -11.50 1.95
C LEU A 137 -4.95 -13.01 2.23
N SER A 138 -5.91 -13.43 3.06
CA SER A 138 -6.19 -14.86 3.29
C SER A 138 -6.53 -15.59 2.00
N SER A 139 -7.35 -15.01 1.12
CA SER A 139 -7.71 -15.64 -0.16
C SER A 139 -6.48 -15.87 -1.05
N MET A 140 -5.58 -14.88 -1.13
CA MET A 140 -4.33 -14.99 -1.87
C MET A 140 -3.39 -16.02 -1.22
N ASN A 141 -3.28 -16.02 0.11
CA ASN A 141 -2.47 -16.98 0.85
C ASN A 141 -2.94 -18.41 0.61
N ASP A 142 -4.23 -18.69 0.79
CA ASP A 142 -4.82 -20.03 0.59
C ASP A 142 -4.57 -20.52 -0.85
N ARG A 143 -4.69 -19.63 -1.84
CA ARG A 143 -4.39 -19.97 -3.23
C ARG A 143 -2.92 -20.38 -3.41
N LEU A 144 -2.00 -19.61 -2.85
CA LEU A 144 -0.56 -19.87 -2.93
C LEU A 144 -0.13 -21.10 -2.09
N GLY A 145 -0.98 -21.57 -1.17
CA GLY A 145 -0.82 -22.86 -0.51
C GLY A 145 -1.19 -24.06 -1.40
N GLN A 146 -2.02 -23.83 -2.43
CA GLN A 146 -2.49 -24.87 -3.35
C GLN A 146 -1.67 -24.97 -4.64
N SER A 147 -0.94 -23.92 -5.02
CA SER A 147 -0.16 -23.88 -6.25
C SER A 147 1.01 -22.91 -6.15
N LYS A 148 2.04 -23.15 -6.97
CA LYS A 148 3.28 -22.36 -6.96
C LYS A 148 3.05 -20.87 -7.26
N TRP A 149 2.15 -20.59 -8.20
CA TRP A 149 1.75 -19.27 -8.65
C TRP A 149 0.22 -19.15 -8.66
N LEU A 150 -0.31 -17.94 -8.75
CA LEU A 150 -1.75 -17.70 -8.67
C LEU A 150 -2.52 -18.40 -9.78
N ALA A 151 -1.96 -18.43 -11.00
CA ALA A 151 -2.58 -19.10 -12.14
C ALA A 151 -2.27 -20.61 -12.23
N GLY A 152 -1.33 -21.15 -11.44
CA GLY A 152 -0.89 -22.54 -11.55
C GLY A 152 0.62 -22.70 -11.35
N GLU A 153 1.25 -23.59 -12.13
CA GLU A 153 2.68 -23.90 -12.00
C GLU A 153 3.62 -22.91 -12.72
N ALA A 154 3.09 -22.16 -13.68
CA ALA A 154 3.84 -21.17 -14.45
C ALA A 154 3.60 -19.76 -13.90
N PHE A 155 4.65 -18.93 -13.92
CA PHE A 155 4.55 -17.51 -13.61
C PHE A 155 3.80 -16.77 -14.72
N THR A 156 2.85 -15.91 -14.37
CA THR A 156 1.99 -15.19 -15.31
C THR A 156 1.80 -13.74 -14.92
N VAL A 157 1.09 -12.98 -15.76
CA VAL A 157 0.65 -11.61 -15.42
C VAL A 157 -0.23 -11.57 -14.17
N ALA A 158 -0.92 -12.65 -13.80
CA ALA A 158 -1.69 -12.69 -12.55
C ALA A 158 -0.78 -12.48 -11.33
N ASP A 159 0.39 -13.11 -11.32
CA ASP A 159 1.40 -12.98 -10.27
C ASP A 159 2.05 -11.59 -10.30
N LEU A 160 2.51 -11.17 -11.48
CA LEU A 160 3.15 -9.87 -11.69
C LEU A 160 2.28 -8.71 -11.19
N MET A 161 0.98 -8.80 -11.48
CA MET A 161 0.02 -7.79 -11.09
C MET A 161 -0.27 -7.81 -9.58
N CYS A 162 -0.04 -8.89 -8.84
CA CYS A 162 -0.32 -8.93 -7.40
C CYS A 162 0.86 -8.52 -6.52
N VAL A 163 2.10 -8.50 -7.03
CA VAL A 163 3.30 -8.26 -6.22
C VAL A 163 3.25 -6.93 -5.48
N PHE A 164 2.99 -5.83 -6.19
CA PHE A 164 2.98 -4.48 -5.60
C PHE A 164 2.16 -4.40 -4.30
N GLN A 165 0.97 -5.03 -4.28
CA GLN A 165 0.06 -5.00 -3.14
C GLN A 165 0.62 -5.66 -1.88
N VAL A 166 1.48 -6.68 -2.04
CA VAL A 166 2.09 -7.42 -0.93
C VAL A 166 3.57 -7.06 -0.72
N SER A 167 4.17 -6.22 -1.57
CA SER A 167 5.52 -5.68 -1.41
C SER A 167 5.48 -4.15 -1.16
N THR A 168 5.69 -3.35 -2.20
CA THR A 168 5.89 -1.90 -2.20
C THR A 168 4.73 -1.12 -1.58
N PHE A 169 3.49 -1.62 -1.67
CA PHE A 169 2.33 -1.00 -1.01
C PHE A 169 2.51 -0.87 0.51
N ARG A 170 3.33 -1.73 1.13
CA ARG A 170 3.58 -1.75 2.58
C ARG A 170 4.38 -0.56 3.09
N TYR A 171 4.98 0.21 2.17
CA TYR A 171 5.58 1.51 2.48
C TYR A 171 4.53 2.61 2.75
N PHE A 172 3.28 2.41 2.31
CA PHE A 172 2.15 3.32 2.57
C PHE A 172 1.25 2.83 3.70
N TYR A 173 1.04 1.52 3.78
CA TYR A 173 0.21 0.88 4.79
C TYR A 173 0.98 -0.30 5.38
N PRO A 174 1.54 -0.18 6.61
CA PRO A 174 2.42 -1.18 7.19
C PRO A 174 1.63 -2.43 7.62
N ILE A 175 1.36 -3.30 6.66
CA ILE A 175 0.78 -4.63 6.88
C ILE A 175 1.91 -5.58 7.26
N ASP A 176 1.76 -6.32 8.34
CA ASP A 176 2.62 -7.46 8.63
C ASP A 176 2.10 -8.70 7.88
N LEU A 177 2.98 -9.37 7.15
CA LEU A 177 2.66 -10.59 6.40
C LEU A 177 3.10 -11.87 7.11
N GLY A 178 3.60 -11.79 8.35
CA GLY A 178 4.13 -12.93 9.09
C GLY A 178 3.14 -14.09 9.26
N GLU A 179 1.83 -13.81 9.31
CA GLU A 179 0.78 -14.83 9.40
C GLU A 179 0.40 -15.46 8.05
N TYR A 180 0.88 -14.93 6.92
CA TYR A 180 0.56 -15.39 5.56
C TYR A 180 1.76 -16.11 4.93
N GLU A 181 2.10 -17.30 5.46
CA GLU A 181 3.30 -18.05 5.09
C GLU A 181 3.46 -18.28 3.57
N HIS A 182 2.37 -18.47 2.83
CA HIS A 182 2.41 -18.73 1.40
C HIS A 182 2.61 -17.44 0.59
N ILE A 183 2.14 -16.30 1.09
CA ILE A 183 2.46 -14.98 0.54
C ILE A 183 3.94 -14.67 0.79
N VAL A 184 4.45 -14.93 1.99
CA VAL A 184 5.89 -14.76 2.29
C VAL A 184 6.73 -15.63 1.35
N GLY A 185 6.35 -16.89 1.16
CA GLY A 185 7.00 -17.78 0.19
C GLY A 185 6.91 -17.28 -1.26
N PHE A 186 5.79 -16.65 -1.64
CA PHE A 186 5.63 -16.02 -2.95
C PHE A 186 6.57 -14.84 -3.15
N LEU A 187 6.69 -13.93 -2.17
CA LEU A 187 7.61 -12.80 -2.23
C LEU A 187 9.07 -13.26 -2.30
N LYS A 188 9.44 -14.33 -1.59
CA LYS A 188 10.74 -14.98 -1.71
C LYS A 188 11.01 -15.43 -3.16
N ARG A 189 10.07 -16.17 -3.76
CA ARG A 189 10.19 -16.62 -5.16
C ARG A 189 10.27 -15.46 -6.14
N VAL A 190 9.56 -14.35 -5.90
CA VAL A 190 9.62 -13.13 -6.72
C VAL A 190 10.99 -12.48 -6.62
N GLY A 191 11.53 -12.30 -5.40
CA GLY A 191 12.83 -11.67 -5.20
C GLY A 191 14.02 -12.48 -5.73
N GLU A 192 13.86 -13.80 -5.92
CA GLU A 192 14.84 -14.66 -6.58
C GLU A 192 14.86 -14.50 -8.11
N ARG A 193 13.87 -13.82 -8.71
CA ARG A 193 13.80 -13.63 -10.16
C ARG A 193 14.78 -12.54 -10.59
N GLU A 194 15.73 -12.90 -11.45
CA GLU A 194 16.73 -11.95 -11.96
C GLU A 194 16.10 -10.74 -12.67
N ALA A 195 15.00 -10.94 -13.40
CA ALA A 195 14.28 -9.86 -14.05
C ALA A 195 13.65 -8.87 -13.04
N TYR A 196 13.12 -9.38 -11.92
CA TYR A 196 12.63 -8.51 -10.84
C TYR A 196 13.79 -7.72 -10.22
N GLN A 197 14.92 -8.37 -9.92
CA GLN A 197 16.10 -7.71 -9.37
C GLN A 197 16.63 -6.60 -10.30
N ARG A 198 16.74 -6.86 -11.61
CA ARG A 198 17.15 -5.84 -12.60
C ARG A 198 16.16 -4.69 -12.67
N ALA A 199 14.86 -4.97 -12.63
CA ALA A 199 13.84 -3.93 -12.67
C ALA A 199 13.92 -3.03 -11.45
N MET A 200 13.98 -3.60 -10.24
CA MET A 200 14.08 -2.83 -8.99
C MET A 200 15.40 -2.06 -8.91
N ALA A 201 16.51 -2.62 -9.39
CA ALA A 201 17.78 -1.91 -9.46
C ALA A 201 17.72 -0.66 -10.36
N LYS A 202 16.90 -0.68 -11.42
CA LYS A 202 16.67 0.46 -12.31
C LYS A 202 15.62 1.44 -11.78
N SER A 203 14.56 0.91 -11.16
CA SER A 203 13.36 1.68 -10.83
C SER A 203 13.40 2.24 -9.40
N ASP A 204 13.73 1.43 -8.41
CA ASP A 204 13.69 1.80 -6.99
C ASP A 204 14.82 1.09 -6.21
N PRO A 205 16.09 1.51 -6.42
CA PRO A 205 17.24 0.85 -5.83
C PRO A 205 17.18 0.89 -4.29
N GLY A 206 17.48 -0.25 -3.66
CA GLY A 206 17.48 -0.40 -2.20
C GLY A 206 16.11 -0.76 -1.58
N MET A 207 15.04 -0.89 -2.38
CA MET A 207 13.76 -1.41 -1.88
C MET A 207 13.75 -2.94 -1.84
N GLY A 208 13.62 -3.50 -0.63
CA GLY A 208 13.51 -4.94 -0.42
C GLY A 208 12.06 -5.43 -0.55
N VAL A 209 11.84 -6.50 -1.33
CA VAL A 209 10.51 -7.11 -1.52
C VAL A 209 9.88 -7.64 -0.22
N GLY A 210 10.71 -8.00 0.77
CA GLY A 210 10.31 -8.49 2.09
C GLY A 210 10.21 -7.42 3.18
N PHE A 211 10.31 -6.13 2.84
CA PHE A 211 10.38 -5.03 3.80
C PHE A 211 9.26 -5.09 4.88
N GLY A 212 9.63 -5.13 6.17
CA GLY A 212 8.69 -4.99 7.30
C GLY A 212 7.89 -6.25 7.70
N ILE A 213 8.27 -7.44 7.25
CA ILE A 213 7.65 -8.72 7.67
C ILE A 213 8.25 -9.13 9.03
N SER A 214 7.43 -9.48 10.02
CA SER A 214 7.90 -9.79 11.38
C SER A 214 8.44 -11.21 11.59
N SER A 215 8.13 -12.15 10.69
CA SER A 215 8.63 -13.53 10.80
C SER A 215 10.16 -13.56 10.71
N ALA A 216 10.79 -14.56 11.36
CA ALA A 216 12.24 -14.72 11.51
C ALA A 216 12.95 -14.92 10.15
N PHE A 217 13.07 -13.85 9.39
CA PHE A 217 13.64 -13.81 8.05
C PHE A 217 14.76 -12.76 7.99
N GLU A 218 15.74 -12.90 8.88
CA GLU A 218 17.04 -12.21 8.80
C GLU A 218 17.90 -12.81 7.65
N ALA A 219 17.43 -12.84 6.40
CA ALA A 219 18.26 -13.34 5.29
C ALA A 219 17.79 -13.01 3.87
N PHE A 220 16.72 -12.24 3.64
CA PHE A 220 16.29 -11.92 2.27
C PHE A 220 16.83 -10.58 1.74
N ASP A 221 17.32 -9.72 2.63
CA ASP A 221 17.89 -8.40 2.30
C ASP A 221 19.41 -8.45 2.04
N VAL A 222 19.99 -9.65 1.87
CA VAL A 222 21.43 -9.84 1.67
C VAL A 222 21.79 -9.75 0.19
N ARG A 223 21.53 -8.58 -0.40
CA ARG A 223 22.38 -7.92 -1.43
C ARG A 223 22.25 -6.39 -1.37
N ALA A 224 21.96 -5.83 -0.19
CA ALA A 224 22.15 -4.41 0.09
C ALA A 224 23.59 -4.07 0.56
N GLU A 225 24.58 -4.92 0.26
CA GLU A 225 26.01 -4.66 0.58
C GLU A 225 26.77 -3.91 -0.53
N VAL A 226 26.10 -3.37 -1.54
CA VAL A 226 26.69 -2.40 -2.48
C VAL A 226 25.75 -1.23 -2.66
N ALA A 227 25.85 -0.24 -1.77
CA ALA A 227 25.50 1.19 -1.93
C ALA A 227 25.26 1.93 -0.59
N ALA A 228 25.80 1.45 0.54
CA ALA A 228 25.96 2.30 1.73
C ALA A 228 27.13 3.29 1.61
N ALA A 229 27.92 3.20 0.53
CA ALA A 229 28.88 4.22 0.14
C ALA A 229 28.24 5.10 -0.95
N GLU A 230 28.05 6.38 -0.63
CA GLU A 230 27.64 7.47 -1.53
C GLU A 230 26.14 7.59 -1.88
N LEU A 231 25.28 7.71 -0.86
CA LEU A 231 24.00 8.43 -1.01
C LEU A 231 24.17 9.87 -0.52
N ASP A 232 24.71 10.73 -1.38
CA ASP A 232 24.82 12.19 -1.17
C ASP A 232 23.51 12.93 -1.47
N CYS A 233 22.37 12.32 -1.13
CA CYS A 233 21.07 12.96 -1.23
C CYS A 233 20.58 13.35 0.17
N THR A 234 20.73 14.62 0.52
CA THR A 234 20.21 15.24 1.75
C THR A 234 18.68 15.07 1.91
N ARG A 235 17.95 14.70 0.84
CA ARG A 235 16.49 14.57 0.83
C ARG A 235 15.96 13.18 1.23
N CYS A 236 16.68 12.10 0.95
CA CYS A 236 16.32 10.75 1.40
C CYS A 236 16.43 10.58 2.93
N ARG A 237 17.30 11.39 3.56
CA ARG A 237 17.48 11.45 5.02
C ARG A 237 16.20 11.88 5.74
N GLY A 238 15.42 12.80 5.13
CA GLY A 238 14.14 13.27 5.69
C GLY A 238 13.05 12.20 5.75
N TYR A 239 13.08 11.20 4.87
CA TYR A 239 12.10 10.10 4.87
C TYR A 239 12.40 9.08 5.99
N LEU A 240 13.66 8.94 6.39
CA LEU A 240 14.10 8.13 7.53
C LEU A 240 13.91 8.84 8.88
N GLU A 241 14.15 10.14 8.96
CA GLU A 241 14.01 10.91 10.21
C GLU A 241 12.55 11.09 10.65
N LEU A 242 11.61 11.27 9.70
CA LEU A 242 10.18 11.22 10.00
C LEU A 242 9.74 9.82 10.49
N ARG A 243 10.51 8.76 10.22
CA ARG A 243 10.18 7.36 10.53
C ARG A 243 10.48 6.95 11.97
N MET A 244 11.52 7.53 12.59
CA MET A 244 11.89 7.19 13.97
C MET A 244 10.86 7.68 15.01
N HIS A 245 10.17 8.79 14.74
CA HIS A 245 9.15 9.29 15.67
C HIS A 245 7.88 8.43 15.71
N TRP A 246 7.57 7.64 14.67
CA TRP A 246 6.37 6.80 14.62
C TRP A 246 6.57 5.41 15.21
N PHE A 247 7.81 4.93 15.32
CA PHE A 247 8.11 3.59 15.82
C PHE A 247 8.32 3.53 17.35
N ASN A 248 8.57 4.67 18.02
CA ASN A 248 8.95 4.68 19.43
C ASN A 248 7.79 4.82 20.43
N ASP A 249 6.54 5.01 19.97
CA ASP A 249 5.38 5.19 20.86
C ASP A 249 4.62 3.88 21.15
N ALA A 250 5.34 2.77 21.26
CA ALA A 250 4.86 1.58 21.95
C ALA A 250 5.43 1.57 23.37
N ILE A 251 4.53 1.78 24.35
CA ILE A 251 4.70 1.67 25.82
C ILE A 251 5.06 2.99 26.54
N VAL A 252 4.05 3.73 27.03
CA VAL A 252 3.81 4.15 28.45
C VAL A 252 2.37 4.74 28.55
N PRO A 253 1.58 4.50 29.64
CA PRO A 253 0.15 4.81 29.70
C PRO A 253 -0.21 6.20 30.26
N SER A 254 -1.37 6.69 29.84
CA SER A 254 -2.28 7.66 30.50
C SER A 254 -1.70 8.99 31.03
N ALA A 255 -2.01 10.09 30.33
CA ALA A 255 -2.54 11.31 30.94
C ALA A 255 -3.20 12.16 29.84
N ILE A 256 -4.53 12.23 29.88
CA ILE A 256 -5.30 13.27 29.20
C ILE A 256 -5.12 14.53 30.04
N ASP A 257 -4.39 15.52 29.52
CA ASP A 257 -4.59 16.92 29.89
C ASP A 257 -4.62 17.75 28.61
N PHE A 258 -5.85 18.05 28.18
CA PHE A 258 -6.16 19.05 27.17
C PHE A 258 -6.09 20.42 27.85
N MET A 259 -5.04 21.22 27.54
CA MET A 259 -5.10 22.67 27.68
C MET A 259 -4.70 23.34 26.37
N SER A 260 -5.60 24.17 25.87
CA SER A 260 -5.50 24.97 24.65
C SER A 260 -4.39 26.03 24.71
N PRO A 261 -3.86 26.49 23.57
CA PRO A 261 -2.71 27.38 23.51
C PRO A 261 -3.08 28.86 23.73
N SER A 262 -2.35 29.57 24.60
CA SER A 262 -2.34 31.03 24.63
C SER A 262 -0.98 31.61 25.03
N GLN A 263 -0.38 32.31 24.06
CA GLN A 263 0.45 33.53 24.14
C GLN A 263 1.87 33.52 24.75
N ALA A 264 2.82 33.94 23.89
CA ALA A 264 3.89 34.96 24.04
C ALA A 264 5.21 34.43 23.44
N HIS A 265 5.90 35.04 22.47
CA HIS A 265 6.17 36.45 22.13
C HIS A 265 6.05 36.67 20.59
N MET A 266 5.46 37.74 20.04
CA MET A 266 5.83 39.16 20.02
C MET A 266 7.16 39.49 19.31
N ASN A 267 7.09 39.83 18.02
CA ASN A 267 7.72 41.04 17.46
C ASN A 267 7.17 41.37 16.04
N GLN A 268 6.42 42.49 15.96
CA GLN A 268 6.49 43.58 14.95
C GLN A 268 6.25 43.25 13.44
N LEU A 269 5.36 43.85 12.63
CA LEU A 269 4.57 45.10 12.63
C LEU A 269 3.41 45.03 11.57
N VAL A 270 2.23 45.57 11.94
CA VAL A 270 1.29 46.47 11.19
C VAL A 270 0.27 45.90 10.15
N PRO A 271 -0.97 46.49 10.06
CA PRO A 271 -2.23 45.73 9.97
C PRO A 271 -3.05 45.90 8.68
N CYS A 272 -3.99 44.97 8.44
CA CYS A 272 -5.13 45.20 7.55
C CYS A 272 -6.44 44.90 8.31
N ASP A 273 -7.33 45.88 8.26
CA ASP A 273 -8.54 46.07 9.04
C ASP A 273 -9.73 45.45 8.31
N HIS A 274 -10.42 44.46 8.89
CA HIS A 274 -11.83 44.17 8.62
C HIS A 274 -12.40 43.25 9.71
N ARG A 275 -13.30 43.79 10.54
CA ARG A 275 -14.14 43.03 11.49
C ARG A 275 -15.29 42.32 10.76
N PRO A 276 -15.78 41.19 11.31
CA PRO A 276 -17.21 41.11 11.60
C PRO A 276 -17.54 40.62 13.02
N ARG A 277 -18.76 40.94 13.43
CA ARG A 277 -19.34 40.87 14.77
C ARG A 277 -19.64 39.42 15.22
N PHE A 278 -19.31 39.08 16.46
CA PHE A 278 -19.76 37.83 17.11
C PHE A 278 -21.14 38.02 17.78
N ALA A 279 -22.07 37.11 17.50
CA ALA A 279 -23.25 36.87 18.31
C ALA A 279 -22.97 35.69 19.26
N GLN A 280 -23.16 35.92 20.56
CA GLN A 280 -22.96 34.94 21.63
C GLN A 280 -24.15 33.97 21.72
N VAL A 281 -23.89 32.66 21.84
CA VAL A 281 -24.85 31.70 22.38
C VAL A 281 -24.19 31.00 23.58
N ARG A 282 -24.79 31.13 24.76
CA ARG A 282 -24.38 30.50 26.02
C ARG A 282 -24.98 29.09 26.13
N ILE A 283 -24.17 28.11 26.55
CA ILE A 283 -24.62 26.77 26.97
C ILE A 283 -24.49 26.69 28.50
N PRO A 284 -25.54 26.28 29.25
CA PRO A 284 -25.45 26.10 30.70
C PRO A 284 -24.95 24.70 31.09
N VAL A 285 -24.02 24.66 32.05
CA VAL A 285 -23.49 23.47 32.72
C VAL A 285 -24.42 23.08 33.89
N MET A 286 -24.79 21.80 34.01
CA MET A 286 -25.43 21.27 35.24
C MET A 286 -24.58 20.16 35.88
N ARG A 287 -24.36 20.33 37.18
CA ARG A 287 -23.56 19.52 38.12
C ARG A 287 -24.23 18.20 38.49
N ALA A 288 -23.38 17.23 38.80
CA ALA A 288 -23.71 15.92 39.35
C ALA A 288 -24.40 15.98 40.73
N CYS A 289 -25.27 15.00 41.01
CA CYS A 289 -25.76 14.71 42.36
C CYS A 289 -25.81 13.19 42.60
N ARG A 290 -25.08 12.73 43.63
CA ARG A 290 -25.14 11.36 44.17
C ARG A 290 -26.42 11.18 45.00
N ARG A 291 -27.05 10.00 44.95
CA ARG A 291 -27.82 9.38 46.05
C ARG A 291 -28.11 7.89 45.77
N ARG A 292 -27.86 7.02 46.77
CA ARG A 292 -28.36 5.62 46.88
C ARG A 292 -29.74 5.61 47.55
N PRO A 293 -30.53 4.53 47.37
CA PRO A 293 -31.13 3.84 48.53
C PRO A 293 -31.10 2.28 48.44
N PRO A 294 -31.56 1.53 49.48
CA PRO A 294 -31.09 0.17 49.81
C PRO A 294 -32.09 -1.00 49.59
N GLY A 295 -31.56 -2.22 49.42
CA GLY A 295 -31.80 -3.43 50.24
C GLY A 295 -33.02 -4.37 50.05
N LEU A 296 -32.71 -5.68 49.84
CA LEU A 296 -33.46 -6.94 50.09
C LEU A 296 -34.60 -7.29 49.09
N GLY A 297 -34.83 -8.49 48.55
CA GLY A 297 -34.38 -9.89 48.77
C GLY A 297 -35.04 -10.81 47.70
N PRO A 298 -34.99 -12.16 47.77
CA PRO A 298 -34.56 -13.02 46.67
C PRO A 298 -35.64 -13.83 45.93
N GLY A 299 -35.32 -14.29 44.70
CA GLY A 299 -35.92 -15.51 44.09
C GLY A 299 -36.33 -15.38 42.63
N LEU A 300 -35.61 -16.04 41.71
CA LEU A 300 -36.07 -17.25 41.00
C LEU A 300 -35.10 -17.61 39.86
N ARG A 301 -34.88 -18.92 39.73
CA ARG A 301 -34.07 -19.61 38.72
C ARG A 301 -34.82 -19.73 37.39
N THR A 302 -34.08 -20.30 36.43
CA THR A 302 -34.45 -20.88 35.12
C THR A 302 -34.68 -19.84 34.02
N GLY A 303 -34.12 -19.94 32.82
CA GLY A 303 -33.29 -20.93 32.15
C GLY A 303 -33.61 -20.82 30.66
N LEU A 304 -32.62 -20.74 29.77
CA LEU A 304 -32.87 -21.07 28.35
C LEU A 304 -31.59 -21.57 27.69
N ARG A 305 -31.76 -22.73 27.06
CA ARG A 305 -30.79 -23.52 26.32
C ARG A 305 -30.52 -22.91 24.94
N LEU A 306 -29.32 -23.23 24.46
CA LEU A 306 -28.92 -23.36 23.05
C LEU A 306 -30.04 -23.93 22.16
N LEU A 307 -30.27 -23.22 21.04
CA LEU A 307 -30.22 -23.72 19.67
C LEU A 307 -29.71 -22.57 18.78
#